data_AF-A0A2U1K8G2-F1
#
_entry.id   AF-A0A2U1K8G2-F1
#
_cell.length_a   1.000
_cell.length_b   1.000
_cell.length_c   1.000
_cell.angle_alpha   90.00
_cell.angle_beta   90.00
_cell.angle_gamma   90.00
#
_symmetry.space_group_name_H-M   'P 1'
#
loop_
_entity.id
_entity.type
_entity.pdbx_description
1 polymer ?
#
loop_
_entity_poly.entity_id
_entity_poly.type
_entity_poly.pdbx_seq_one_letter_code
_entity_poly.pdbx_strand_id
1 'polypeptide(L)' 'MAATGKTDATIFIFGDSTVDVGTNNHLPRCTTKADHRYHGIDFCYSKSTGRFSNGQNAADQIGI' A
#
# COMPACT_ATOMS: atom_id res chain seq x y z
N MET A 1 -13.41 31.03 -16.44
CA MET A 1 -12.85 30.46 -15.21
C MET A 1 -13.35 29.02 -15.13
N ALA A 2 -12.55 28.04 -15.54
CA ALA A 2 -12.94 26.64 -15.40
C ALA A 2 -12.85 26.25 -13.91
N ALA A 3 -13.92 25.71 -13.36
CA ALA A 3 -13.90 25.18 -12.01
C ALA A 3 -12.97 23.95 -11.99
N THR A 4 -11.81 24.08 -11.36
CA THR A 4 -10.99 22.94 -10.93
C THR A 4 -11.72 22.26 -9.78
N GLY A 5 -12.76 21.49 -10.11
CA GLY A 5 -13.37 20.56 -9.18
C GLY A 5 -12.38 19.43 -8.94
N LYS A 6 -11.89 19.30 -7.70
CA LYS A 6 -11.18 18.11 -7.26
C LYS A 6 -12.10 16.92 -7.54
N THR A 7 -11.75 16.10 -8.52
CA THR A 7 -12.43 14.83 -8.73
C THR A 7 -12.00 13.93 -7.57
N ASP A 8 -12.90 13.69 -6.61
CA ASP A 8 -12.75 12.61 -5.64
C ASP A 8 -12.95 11.26 -6.36
N ALA A 9 -12.07 10.98 -7.33
CA ALA A 9 -12.10 9.78 -8.13
C ALA A 9 -11.67 8.61 -7.24
N THR A 10 -12.57 7.67 -7.03
CA THR A 10 -12.23 6.41 -6.36
C THR A 10 -11.39 5.55 -7.30
N ILE A 11 -10.24 5.09 -6.82
CA ILE A 11 -9.33 4.24 -7.58
C ILE A 11 -9.39 2.82 -7.01
N PHE A 12 -9.63 1.85 -7.87
CA PHE A 12 -9.54 0.43 -7.54
C PHE A 12 -8.24 -0.11 -8.12
N ILE A 13 -7.36 -0.63 -7.27
CA ILE A 13 -6.04 -1.13 -7.66
C ILE A 13 -6.04 -2.65 -7.55
N PHE A 14 -5.74 -3.32 -8.66
CA PHE A 14 -5.58 -4.76 -8.74
C PHE A 14 -4.14 -5.07 -9.14
N GLY A 15 -3.52 -6.06 -8.50
CA GLY A 15 -2.15 -6.45 -8.81
C GLY A 15 -1.61 -7.49 -7.85
N ASP A 16 -0.30 -7.45 -7.64
CA ASP A 16 0.47 -8.38 -6.83
C ASP A 16 1.15 -7.66 -5.64
N SER A 17 2.27 -8.19 -5.18
CA SER A 17 3.08 -7.60 -4.10
C SER A 17 3.49 -6.15 -4.35
N THR A 18 3.62 -5.71 -5.60
CA THR A 18 4.04 -4.35 -5.98
C THR A 18 3.03 -3.27 -5.60
N VAL A 19 1.77 -3.66 -5.37
CA VAL A 19 0.66 -2.76 -5.02
C VAL A 19 -0.06 -3.17 -3.74
N ASP A 20 0.37 -4.26 -3.06
CA ASP A 20 -0.24 -4.67 -1.79
C ASP A 20 0.12 -3.69 -0.66
N VAL A 21 -0.90 -3.12 -0.03
CA VAL A 21 -0.79 -2.18 1.10
C VAL A 21 -1.09 -2.81 2.47
N GLY A 22 -1.11 -4.15 2.53
CA GLY A 22 -1.41 -4.93 3.73
C GLY A 22 -2.71 -5.75 3.63
N THR A 23 -3.27 -5.90 2.44
CA THR A 23 -4.44 -6.73 2.17
C THR A 23 -4.19 -8.17 2.58
N ASN A 24 -3.00 -8.72 2.30
CA ASN A 24 -2.65 -10.10 2.63
C ASN A 24 -2.71 -10.42 4.14
N ASN A 25 -2.56 -9.42 5.02
CA ASN A 25 -2.65 -9.62 6.47
C ASN A 25 -4.07 -10.00 6.93
N HIS A 26 -5.07 -9.70 6.10
CA HIS A 26 -6.48 -9.96 6.39
C HIS A 26 -6.99 -11.26 5.77
N LEU A 27 -6.16 -11.96 4.97
CA LEU A 27 -6.52 -13.22 4.33
C LEU A 27 -6.15 -14.41 5.25
N PRO A 28 -7.14 -15.21 5.73
CA PRO A 28 -6.90 -16.23 6.75
C PRO A 28 -5.90 -17.33 6.36
N ARG A 29 -5.79 -17.64 5.06
CA ARG A 29 -4.95 -18.73 4.53
C ARG A 29 -3.76 -18.22 3.72
N CYS A 30 -3.45 -16.92 3.78
CA CYS A 30 -2.34 -16.36 3.03
C CYS A 30 -1.01 -16.69 3.70
N THR A 31 -0.09 -17.29 2.94
CA THR A 31 1.28 -17.62 3.38
C THR A 31 2.28 -16.53 3.03
N THR A 32 1.94 -15.65 2.09
CA THR A 32 2.82 -14.58 1.60
C THR A 32 2.37 -13.27 2.23
N LYS A 33 2.92 -12.95 3.40
CA LYS A 33 2.63 -11.73 4.14
C LYS A 33 3.88 -10.89 4.28
N ALA A 34 3.71 -9.58 4.19
CA ALA A 34 4.77 -8.62 4.45
C ALA A 34 4.74 -8.12 5.91
N ASP A 35 4.22 -8.91 6.86
CA ASP A 35 4.10 -8.60 8.30
C ASP A 35 5.36 -8.94 9.12
N HIS A 36 6.50 -9.05 8.45
CA HIS A 36 7.78 -9.45 9.03
C HIS A 36 8.81 -8.32 9.04
N ARG A 37 9.92 -8.56 9.76
CA ARG A 37 11.09 -7.67 9.80
C ARG A 37 11.54 -7.33 8.37
N TYR A 38 12.02 -6.10 8.20
CA TYR A 38 12.47 -5.49 6.94
C TYR A 38 11.38 -4.84 6.07
N HIS A 39 10.11 -5.23 6.19
CA HIS A 39 9.03 -4.48 5.54
C HIS A 39 8.65 -3.28 6.40
N GLY A 40 8.67 -2.08 5.84
CA GLY A 40 8.27 -0.84 6.52
C GLY A 40 9.32 -0.13 7.37
N ILE A 41 10.63 -0.39 7.17
CA ILE A 41 11.72 0.32 7.87
C ILE A 41 11.64 1.84 7.72
N ASP A 42 11.30 2.32 6.52
CA ASP A 42 11.31 3.74 6.15
C ASP A 42 10.02 4.48 6.58
N PHE A 43 9.02 3.75 7.09
CA PHE A 43 7.84 4.37 7.72
C PHE A 43 8.15 4.87 9.14
N CYS A 44 7.27 5.75 9.63
CA CYS A 44 7.26 6.12 11.04
C CYS A 44 7.21 4.88 11.93
N TYR A 45 8.09 4.84 12.93
CA TYR A 45 8.25 3.74 13.89
C TYR A 45 8.88 2.46 13.33
N SER A 46 9.28 2.42 12.04
CA SER A 46 9.96 1.29 11.40
C SER A 46 9.27 -0.06 11.65
N LYS A 47 7.93 -0.06 11.66
CA LYS A 47 7.10 -1.24 11.84
C LYS A 47 6.60 -1.73 10.49
N SER A 48 6.40 -3.04 10.40
CA SER A 48 5.74 -3.58 9.22
C SER A 48 4.33 -3.02 9.04
N THR A 49 4.06 -2.62 7.81
CA THR A 49 2.78 -2.08 7.35
C THR A 49 2.04 -3.03 6.41
N GLY A 50 2.62 -4.20 6.10
CA GLY A 50 2.07 -5.14 5.12
C GLY A 50 2.34 -4.81 3.65
N ARG A 51 3.18 -3.81 3.36
CA ARG A 51 3.73 -3.56 2.01
C ARG A 51 4.98 -4.40 1.78
N PHE A 52 5.13 -4.98 0.58
CA PHE A 52 6.35 -5.70 0.18
C PHE A 52 7.51 -4.74 -0.19
N SER A 53 7.79 -3.79 0.69
CA SER A 53 8.81 -2.75 0.53
C SER A 53 9.23 -2.21 1.91
N ASN A 54 10.36 -1.48 1.95
CA ASN A 54 10.79 -0.77 3.16
C ASN A 54 9.93 0.46 3.45
N GLY A 55 9.20 1.00 2.47
CA GLY A 55 8.42 2.23 2.57
C GLY A 55 7.16 2.18 1.71
N GLN A 56 6.82 3.30 1.07
CA GLN A 56 5.71 3.35 0.12
C GLN A 56 5.95 2.44 -1.08
N ASN A 57 4.87 1.92 -1.68
CA ASN A 57 4.89 1.16 -2.92
C ASN A 57 4.18 1.93 -4.05
N ALA A 58 4.00 1.30 -5.22
CA ALA A 58 3.38 1.94 -6.37
C ALA A 58 1.93 2.41 -6.10
N ALA A 59 1.18 1.71 -5.26
CA ALA A 59 -0.19 2.09 -4.92
C ALA A 59 -0.25 3.40 -4.13
N ASP A 60 0.72 3.64 -3.24
CA ASP A 60 0.80 4.88 -2.46
C ASP A 60 1.07 6.11 -3.34
N GLN A 61 1.80 5.93 -4.46
CA GLN A 61 2.17 7.02 -5.35
C GLN A 61 1.04 7.47 -6.28
N ILE A 62 0.02 6.63 -6.50
CA ILE A 62 -1.11 6.94 -7.38
C ILE A 62 -2.08 7.95 -6.74
N GLY A 63 -2.11 8.04 -5.41
CA GLY A 63 -3.03 8.90 -4.65
C GLY A 63 -2.42 10.21 -4.12
N ILE A 64 -1.17 10.54 -4.48
CA ILE A 64 -0.46 11.77 -4.08
C ILE A 64 -0.68 12.88 -5.13
#